data_AF-A0A067KJ86-F1
#
_entry.id   AF-A0A067KJ86-F1
#
_cell.length_a   1.000
_cell.length_b   1.000
_cell.length_c   1.000
_cell.angle_alpha   90.00
_cell.angle_beta   90.00
_cell.angle_gamma   90.00
#
_symmetry.space_group_name_H-M   'P 1'
#
loop_
_entity.id
_entity.type
_entity.pdbx_description
1 polymer ?
#
loop_
_entity_poly.entity_id
_entity_poly.type
_entity_poly.pdbx_seq_one_letter_code
_entity_poly.pdbx_strand_id
1 'polypeptide(L)'
;MSTNHRHHLHLLLILLLIAAAHSRPFSSSDLISDGVHDNNGVTSPYIFLNPLSFKAESCEQTYGFLPCTTTAFGNLFLIIVYGYLMYLSATYLSAGSELLLAILGPGIVGGLFLPMLGALPDAMLILVSGISGSKETAQSQVSVGMGLLAGSTVMLITVIWGSCVIVGKCDIRESEIGPVTISGQNTKGFSLIGSGVSTDIWTCYAARIMAISVIPFIIVQLPQILNSTSGRHLAVLIALIFSLLMLISYCIYQVVQPWIQQRRLAFVMHKHVISGILKHLRERSLGRLLTDDGQPNIDVIKRLFEAIDENKDGNLSRSELKALILGIRFEEIDFDKDNAVDKVMKDFDTSRDNAIDVGEFCRGISKWIEEAKQSGAVSSDFGSRTSKFLHNFHLQTKREHAQLGAEEQGEDQSDDEVVEGIENARWISIKAVLMLLLGAVIAAAFADPLVDAVDNFSDATSIPTFFISFIALPFATNSSEAVSAIIFASRKSKRTASLTFSELYGAVTMNNLLCLSVFLALVYLRGLTWDFSAEVLVILIVCIVMGAFASFSTTFRLWTCSVAFLLYPFSLALVYVLDYILGWS
;
A
#
# COMPACT_ATOMS: atom_id res chain seq x y z
N MET A 1 6.18 3.29 19.90
CA MET A 1 5.46 4.26 20.74
C MET A 1 5.75 5.72 20.41
N SER A 2 6.95 6.11 19.93
CA SER A 2 7.23 7.51 19.55
C SER A 2 6.65 7.97 18.20
N THR A 3 6.17 7.08 17.32
CA THR A 3 5.76 7.45 15.95
C THR A 3 4.27 7.77 15.82
N ASN A 4 3.37 7.00 16.46
CA ASN A 4 1.92 7.28 16.39
C ASN A 4 1.54 8.56 17.16
N HIS A 5 2.20 8.81 18.31
CA HIS A 5 2.02 10.07 19.02
C HIS A 5 2.59 11.26 18.23
N ARG A 6 3.64 11.04 17.41
CA ARG A 6 4.12 12.05 16.46
C ARG A 6 3.11 12.35 15.37
N HIS A 7 2.40 11.37 14.80
CA HIS A 7 1.38 11.65 13.77
C HIS A 7 0.17 12.41 14.33
N HIS A 8 -0.31 12.06 15.52
CA HIS A 8 -1.37 12.84 16.19
C HIS A 8 -0.89 14.22 16.65
N LEU A 9 0.35 14.34 17.12
CA LEU A 9 0.96 15.61 17.46
C LEU A 9 1.19 16.47 16.21
N HIS A 10 1.59 15.88 15.07
CA HIS A 10 1.74 16.58 13.80
C HIS A 10 0.38 16.98 13.21
N LEU A 11 -0.65 16.15 13.31
CA LEU A 11 -2.02 16.51 12.92
C LEU A 11 -2.54 17.66 13.80
N LEU A 12 -2.29 17.60 15.11
CA LEU A 12 -2.62 18.69 16.04
C LEU A 12 -1.78 19.94 15.76
N LEU A 13 -0.50 19.81 15.42
CA LEU A 13 0.38 20.92 15.05
C LEU A 13 -0.03 21.54 13.72
N ILE A 14 -0.46 20.74 12.75
CA ILE A 14 -0.98 21.17 11.45
C ILE A 14 -2.35 21.84 11.64
N LEU A 15 -3.25 21.28 12.47
CA LEU A 15 -4.51 21.92 12.85
C LEU A 15 -4.28 23.23 13.61
N LEU A 16 -3.26 23.28 14.49
CA LEU A 16 -2.85 24.50 15.20
C LEU A 16 -2.18 25.51 14.26
N LEU A 17 -1.45 25.06 13.23
CA LEU A 17 -0.88 25.93 12.19
C LEU A 17 -1.96 26.46 11.25
N ILE A 18 -2.98 25.66 10.95
CA ILE A 18 -4.19 26.08 10.23
C ILE A 18 -5.00 27.07 11.08
N ALA A 19 -5.09 26.86 12.40
CA ALA A 19 -5.72 27.81 13.32
C ALA A 19 -4.89 29.09 13.56
N ALA A 20 -3.56 29.02 13.43
CA ALA A 20 -2.63 30.14 13.58
C ALA A 20 -2.43 30.94 12.27
N ALA A 21 -2.86 30.40 11.13
CA ALA A 21 -3.02 31.12 9.88
C ALA A 21 -4.24 32.06 9.98
N HIS A 22 -4.05 33.13 10.75
CA HIS A 22 -4.89 34.32 10.92
C HIS A 22 -6.19 34.34 10.08
N SER A 23 -7.24 33.78 10.65
CA SER A 23 -8.59 34.28 10.42
C SER A 23 -8.64 35.71 10.96
N ARG A 24 -8.68 36.72 10.08
CA ARG A 24 -9.17 38.04 10.49
C ARG A 24 -10.68 37.89 10.68
N PRO A 25 -11.23 38.01 11.90
CA PRO A 25 -12.68 38.03 12.05
C PRO A 25 -13.16 39.35 11.43
N PHE A 26 -13.99 39.26 10.40
CA PHE A 26 -14.72 40.40 9.90
C PHE A 26 -15.77 40.76 10.96
N SER A 27 -15.41 41.64 11.90
CA SER A 27 -16.38 42.20 12.84
C SER A 27 -17.22 43.22 12.08
N SER A 28 -18.44 42.81 11.75
CA SER A 28 -19.51 43.71 11.33
C SER A 28 -19.75 44.75 12.42
N SER A 29 -19.25 45.95 12.22
CA SER A 29 -19.77 47.15 12.88
C SER A 29 -19.89 48.26 11.85
N ASP A 30 -21.09 48.34 11.26
CA ASP A 30 -21.63 49.58 10.72
C ASP A 30 -21.57 50.64 11.83
N LEU A 31 -20.61 51.56 11.74
CA LEU A 31 -20.68 52.83 12.45
C LEU A 31 -20.27 53.95 11.48
N ILE A 32 -21.32 54.59 10.99
CA ILE A 32 -21.45 55.98 10.53
C ILE A 32 -20.20 56.84 10.78
N SER A 33 -19.61 57.32 9.68
CA SER A 33 -18.56 58.34 9.65
C SER A 33 -19.16 59.74 9.83
N ASP A 34 -18.95 60.39 10.98
CA ASP A 34 -19.12 61.84 11.12
C ASP A 34 -17.75 62.54 11.02
N GLY A 35 -17.52 63.18 9.87
CA GLY A 35 -16.27 63.90 9.63
C GLY A 35 -16.19 65.19 10.46
N VAL A 36 -15.22 65.27 11.37
CA VAL A 36 -14.70 66.54 11.92
C VAL A 36 -13.19 66.42 12.15
N HIS A 37 -12.44 67.30 11.48
CA HIS A 37 -11.02 67.57 11.73
C HIS A 37 -10.82 68.25 13.09
N ASP A 38 -9.79 67.88 13.85
CA ASP A 38 -8.83 68.87 14.35
C ASP A 38 -7.50 68.28 14.85
N ASN A 39 -6.49 69.13 14.75
CA ASN A 39 -5.05 68.93 14.78
C ASN A 39 -4.50 68.94 16.24
N ASN A 40 -3.56 68.05 16.59
CA ASN A 40 -2.34 68.36 17.38
C ASN A 40 -1.58 67.09 17.79
N GLY A 41 -0.26 67.11 17.56
CA GLY A 41 0.59 65.93 17.54
C GLY A 41 1.05 65.37 18.89
N VAL A 42 1.31 64.06 18.88
CA VAL A 42 2.36 63.40 19.66
C VAL A 42 2.94 62.28 18.78
N THR A 43 4.25 62.34 18.57
CA THR A 43 5.10 61.36 17.90
C THR A 43 5.06 59.98 18.57
N SER A 44 4.86 58.92 17.78
CA SER A 44 5.31 57.56 18.13
C SER A 44 5.84 56.87 16.86
N PRO A 45 7.02 56.22 16.88
CA PRO A 45 7.67 55.69 15.69
C PRO A 45 7.21 54.26 15.46
N TYR A 46 6.02 54.10 14.89
CA TYR A 46 5.63 52.84 14.29
C TYR A 46 5.68 53.00 12.78
N ILE A 47 6.55 52.23 12.16
CA ILE A 47 6.71 52.11 10.72
C ILE A 47 5.34 51.72 10.15
N PHE A 48 4.59 52.71 9.67
CA PHE A 48 3.43 52.52 8.82
C PHE A 48 3.97 52.11 7.44
N LEU A 49 4.12 50.80 7.24
CA LEU A 49 4.12 50.26 5.90
C LEU A 49 2.72 50.52 5.34
N ASN A 50 2.64 51.44 4.38
CA ASN A 50 1.47 51.62 3.52
C ASN A 50 0.94 50.23 3.14
N PRO A 51 -0.36 49.93 3.33
CA PRO A 51 -0.92 48.75 2.72
C PRO A 51 -0.83 49.00 1.22
N LEU A 52 0.10 48.29 0.57
CA LEU A 52 0.02 48.10 -0.87
C LEU A 52 -1.42 47.62 -1.12
N SER A 53 -2.16 48.45 -1.84
CA SER A 53 -3.46 48.11 -2.40
C SER A 53 -3.27 46.93 -3.36
N PHE A 54 -3.10 45.73 -2.81
CA PHE A 54 -3.38 44.50 -3.51
C PHE A 54 -4.89 44.49 -3.69
N LYS A 55 -5.33 44.71 -4.94
CA LYS A 55 -6.61 44.19 -5.40
C LYS A 55 -6.65 42.73 -4.94
N ALA A 56 -7.48 42.43 -3.96
CA ALA A 56 -7.73 41.05 -3.58
C ALA A 56 -8.40 40.39 -4.79
N GLU A 57 -7.63 39.68 -5.62
CA GLU A 57 -8.18 38.58 -6.38
C GLU A 57 -8.78 37.64 -5.34
N SER A 58 -10.11 37.58 -5.31
CA SER A 58 -10.87 36.79 -4.36
C SER A 58 -10.60 35.32 -4.66
N CYS A 59 -9.61 34.78 -3.97
CA CYS A 59 -9.38 33.35 -3.93
C CYS A 59 -10.57 32.70 -3.22
N GLU A 60 -11.26 31.79 -3.92
CA GLU A 60 -12.44 31.11 -3.40
C GLU A 60 -12.02 29.98 -2.45
N GLN A 61 -12.59 29.97 -1.26
CA GLN A 61 -12.28 28.97 -0.23
C GLN A 61 -13.25 27.80 -0.41
N THR A 62 -12.73 26.59 -0.65
CA THR A 62 -13.53 25.37 -0.95
C THR A 62 -14.72 25.16 0.01
N TYR A 63 -14.52 25.38 1.31
CA TYR A 63 -15.59 25.32 2.32
C TYR A 63 -15.79 26.62 3.10
N GLY A 64 -15.25 27.74 2.64
CA GLY A 64 -15.35 29.03 3.34
C GLY A 64 -14.49 29.18 4.61
N PHE A 65 -13.65 28.19 4.93
CA PHE A 65 -12.69 28.27 6.04
C PHE A 65 -11.32 27.66 5.75
N LEU A 66 -11.22 26.81 4.72
CA LEU A 66 -9.94 26.20 4.33
C LEU A 66 -9.04 27.21 3.61
N PRO A 67 -7.72 27.14 3.82
CA PRO A 67 -6.78 28.06 3.19
C PRO A 67 -6.82 27.91 1.67
N CYS A 68 -6.74 29.04 0.98
CA CYS A 68 -6.72 29.11 -0.46
C CYS A 68 -5.63 30.12 -0.91
N THR A 69 -5.09 29.94 -2.10
CA THR A 69 -3.99 30.77 -2.63
C THR A 69 -4.00 30.77 -4.16
N THR A 70 -3.64 31.91 -4.76
CA THR A 70 -3.43 32.03 -6.21
C THR A 70 -1.97 31.86 -6.62
N THR A 71 -1.05 31.80 -5.64
CA THR A 71 0.39 31.65 -5.91
C THR A 71 0.78 30.19 -6.11
N ALA A 72 1.67 29.93 -7.08
CA ALA A 72 2.17 28.58 -7.36
C ALA A 72 2.80 27.90 -6.12
N PHE A 73 3.60 28.62 -5.34
CA PHE A 73 4.20 28.07 -4.11
C PHE A 73 3.16 27.76 -3.03
N GLY A 74 2.14 28.61 -2.89
CA GLY A 74 1.04 28.35 -1.98
C GLY A 74 0.27 27.10 -2.39
N ASN A 75 -0.05 26.94 -3.67
CA ASN A 75 -0.81 25.79 -4.15
C ASN A 75 0.02 24.50 -4.05
N LEU A 76 1.34 24.57 -4.31
CA LEU A 76 2.25 23.46 -4.04
C LEU A 76 2.24 23.05 -2.57
N PHE A 77 2.26 24.01 -1.65
CA PHE A 77 2.16 23.74 -0.21
C PHE A 77 0.82 23.08 0.14
N LEU A 78 -0.30 23.56 -0.40
CA LEU A 78 -1.62 22.96 -0.20
C LEU A 78 -1.70 21.54 -0.76
N ILE A 79 -1.17 21.28 -1.95
CA ILE A 79 -1.08 19.93 -2.54
C ILE A 79 -0.31 18.99 -1.60
N ILE A 80 0.80 19.44 -1.01
CA ILE A 80 1.59 18.62 -0.08
C ILE A 80 0.80 18.34 1.20
N VAL A 81 0.14 19.35 1.78
CA VAL A 81 -0.62 19.21 3.03
C VAL A 81 -1.86 18.33 2.83
N TYR A 82 -2.69 18.62 1.84
CA TYR A 82 -3.87 17.82 1.55
C TYR A 82 -3.50 16.44 1.02
N GLY A 83 -2.41 16.31 0.25
CA GLY A 83 -1.84 15.03 -0.14
C GLY A 83 -1.41 14.19 1.06
N TYR A 84 -0.79 14.78 2.08
CA TYR A 84 -0.46 14.07 3.33
C TYR A 84 -1.72 13.63 4.10
N LEU A 85 -2.79 14.43 4.10
CA LEU A 85 -4.06 14.04 4.71
C LEU A 85 -4.74 12.91 3.94
N MET A 86 -4.65 12.90 2.60
CA MET A 86 -5.09 11.78 1.78
C MET A 86 -4.27 10.51 2.02
N TYR A 87 -2.96 10.64 2.21
CA TYR A 87 -2.10 9.54 2.65
C TYR A 87 -2.54 8.98 4.02
N LEU A 88 -2.90 9.84 4.97
CA LEU A 88 -3.41 9.44 6.27
C LEU A 88 -4.73 8.69 6.14
N SER A 89 -5.63 9.17 5.28
CA SER A 89 -6.88 8.47 4.92
C SER A 89 -6.61 7.06 4.39
N ALA A 90 -5.74 6.92 3.38
CA ALA A 90 -5.36 5.64 2.80
C ALA A 90 -4.76 4.70 3.87
N THR A 91 -3.96 5.24 4.79
CA THR A 91 -3.36 4.48 5.90
C THR A 91 -4.41 3.97 6.89
N TYR A 92 -5.38 4.79 7.28
CA TYR A 92 -6.48 4.37 8.17
C TYR A 92 -7.41 3.35 7.49
N LEU A 93 -7.73 3.54 6.21
CA LEU A 93 -8.51 2.59 5.41
C LEU A 93 -7.79 1.24 5.32
N SER A 94 -6.50 1.25 4.96
CA SER A 94 -5.68 0.05 4.90
C SER A 94 -5.61 -0.67 6.26
N ALA A 95 -5.29 0.05 7.34
CA ALA A 95 -5.18 -0.53 8.68
C ALA A 95 -6.52 -1.11 9.20
N GLY A 96 -7.63 -0.39 9.00
CA GLY A 96 -8.96 -0.88 9.36
C GLY A 96 -9.37 -2.10 8.52
N SER A 97 -8.97 -2.14 7.26
CA SER A 97 -9.25 -3.27 6.36
C SER A 97 -8.50 -4.54 6.79
N GLU A 98 -7.22 -4.41 7.16
CA GLU A 98 -6.40 -5.53 7.62
C GLU A 98 -6.88 -6.09 8.97
N LEU A 99 -7.26 -5.21 9.90
CA LEU A 99 -7.93 -5.60 11.15
C LEU A 99 -9.18 -6.44 10.91
N LEU A 100 -10.01 -6.05 9.94
CA LEU A 100 -11.23 -6.79 9.61
C LEU A 100 -10.91 -8.17 9.01
N LEU A 101 -9.82 -8.30 8.25
CA LEU A 101 -9.35 -9.57 7.68
C LEU A 101 -8.98 -10.59 8.77
N ALA A 102 -8.35 -10.14 9.87
CA ALA A 102 -8.01 -11.02 10.98
C ALA A 102 -9.24 -11.67 11.62
N ILE A 103 -10.33 -10.93 11.76
CA ILE A 103 -11.53 -11.40 12.48
C ILE A 103 -12.45 -12.23 11.58
N LEU A 104 -12.74 -11.75 10.37
CA LEU A 104 -13.73 -12.38 9.47
C LEU A 104 -13.11 -13.41 8.52
N GLY A 105 -11.79 -13.57 8.56
CA GLY A 105 -11.05 -14.52 7.72
C GLY A 105 -10.98 -14.11 6.24
N PRO A 106 -10.28 -14.91 5.42
CA PRO A 106 -9.96 -14.54 4.03
C PRO A 106 -11.15 -14.58 3.07
N GLY A 107 -12.35 -14.98 3.49
CA GLY A 107 -13.54 -15.15 2.65
C GLY A 107 -14.08 -13.84 2.06
N ILE A 108 -15.27 -13.39 2.49
CA ILE A 108 -15.90 -12.18 1.93
C ILE A 108 -15.04 -10.94 2.19
N VAL A 109 -14.45 -10.80 3.37
CA VAL A 109 -13.66 -9.61 3.71
C VAL A 109 -12.33 -9.55 2.95
N GLY A 110 -11.59 -10.65 2.90
CA GLY A 110 -10.34 -10.71 2.16
C GLY A 110 -10.53 -10.60 0.65
N GLY A 111 -11.52 -11.29 0.11
CA GLY A 111 -11.81 -11.30 -1.31
C GLY A 111 -12.45 -10.01 -1.83
N LEU A 112 -13.35 -9.37 -1.08
CA LEU A 112 -14.13 -8.22 -1.58
C LEU A 112 -13.72 -6.89 -0.95
N PHE A 113 -13.65 -6.83 0.38
CA PHE A 113 -13.49 -5.55 1.08
C PHE A 113 -12.07 -5.02 0.97
N LEU A 114 -11.05 -5.86 1.18
CA LEU A 114 -9.66 -5.40 1.10
C LEU A 114 -9.31 -4.77 -0.26
N PRO A 115 -9.61 -5.41 -1.41
CA PRO A 115 -9.22 -4.87 -2.70
C PRO A 115 -10.01 -3.60 -3.06
N MET A 116 -11.28 -3.48 -2.64
CA MET A 116 -12.05 -2.25 -2.84
C MET A 116 -11.56 -1.11 -1.93
N LEU A 117 -11.17 -1.41 -0.69
CA LEU A 117 -10.70 -0.41 0.27
C LEU A 117 -9.34 0.16 -0.11
N GLY A 118 -8.46 -0.61 -0.75
CA GLY A 118 -7.19 -0.12 -1.29
C GLY A 118 -7.38 0.92 -2.40
N ALA A 119 -8.31 0.68 -3.32
CA ALA A 119 -8.64 1.60 -4.41
C ALA A 119 -9.64 2.71 -4.03
N LEU A 120 -10.15 2.71 -2.80
CA LEU A 120 -11.19 3.64 -2.35
C LEU A 120 -10.73 5.11 -2.33
N PRO A 121 -9.52 5.48 -1.84
CA PRO A 121 -9.06 6.87 -1.87
C PRO A 121 -9.03 7.45 -3.29
N ASP A 122 -8.56 6.67 -4.26
CA ASP A 122 -8.52 7.06 -5.67
C ASP A 122 -9.93 7.23 -6.24
N ALA A 123 -10.82 6.27 -5.97
CA ALA A 123 -12.22 6.34 -6.39
C ALA A 123 -12.96 7.55 -5.79
N MET A 124 -12.69 7.88 -4.52
CA MET A 124 -13.28 9.05 -3.85
C MET A 124 -12.77 10.36 -4.44
N LEU A 125 -11.47 10.48 -4.74
CA LEU A 125 -10.93 11.66 -5.42
C LEU A 125 -11.58 11.87 -6.80
N ILE A 126 -11.70 10.80 -7.59
CA ILE A 126 -12.38 10.84 -8.89
C ILE A 126 -13.85 11.25 -8.72
N LEU A 127 -14.54 10.66 -7.74
CA LEU A 127 -15.94 10.96 -7.45
C LEU A 127 -16.17 12.43 -7.09
N VAL A 128 -15.37 12.95 -6.16
CA VAL A 128 -15.49 14.33 -5.70
C VAL A 128 -15.15 15.31 -6.82
N SER A 129 -14.11 15.03 -7.62
CA SER A 129 -13.74 15.85 -8.79
C SER A 129 -14.87 16.01 -9.81
N GLY A 130 -15.77 15.03 -9.93
CA GLY A 130 -16.88 15.06 -10.90
C GLY A 130 -18.24 15.49 -10.32
N ILE A 131 -18.41 15.45 -9.01
CA ILE A 131 -19.66 15.86 -8.33
C ILE A 131 -19.61 17.33 -7.91
N SER A 132 -18.42 17.86 -7.66
CA SER A 132 -18.26 19.25 -7.20
C SER A 132 -18.55 20.26 -8.30
N GLY A 133 -19.11 21.41 -7.88
CA GLY A 133 -19.33 22.58 -8.73
C GLY A 133 -20.33 22.44 -9.91
N SER A 134 -20.21 23.38 -10.86
CA SER A 134 -21.00 23.43 -12.10
C SER A 134 -20.50 22.40 -13.11
N LYS A 135 -21.19 22.26 -14.24
CA LYS A 135 -20.78 21.31 -15.28
C LYS A 135 -19.40 21.65 -15.85
N GLU A 136 -19.10 22.93 -15.95
CA GLU A 136 -17.85 23.47 -16.48
C GLU A 136 -16.68 23.22 -15.53
N THR A 137 -16.88 23.49 -14.23
CA THR A 137 -15.85 23.20 -13.21
C THR A 137 -15.61 21.69 -13.11
N ALA A 138 -16.68 20.89 -13.13
CA ALA A 138 -16.56 19.44 -13.13
C ALA A 138 -15.80 18.92 -14.37
N GLN A 139 -15.97 19.52 -15.56
CA GLN A 139 -15.21 19.11 -16.74
C GLN A 139 -13.70 19.35 -16.57
N SER A 140 -13.29 20.49 -15.99
CA SER A 140 -11.87 20.76 -15.69
C SER A 140 -11.33 19.80 -14.62
N GLN A 141 -12.06 19.68 -13.51
CA GLN A 141 -11.63 18.89 -12.35
C GLN A 141 -11.60 17.38 -12.63
N VAL A 142 -12.45 16.86 -13.52
CA VAL A 142 -12.42 15.44 -13.91
C VAL A 142 -11.11 15.05 -14.62
N SER A 143 -10.38 16.00 -15.21
CA SER A 143 -9.01 15.76 -15.70
C SER A 143 -8.03 15.38 -14.57
N VAL A 144 -8.21 15.96 -13.38
CA VAL A 144 -7.46 15.56 -12.17
C VAL A 144 -7.73 14.09 -11.84
N GLY A 145 -9.00 13.67 -11.88
CA GLY A 145 -9.41 12.28 -11.65
C GLY A 145 -8.85 11.30 -12.69
N MET A 146 -8.86 11.66 -13.98
CA MET A 146 -8.30 10.83 -15.04
C MET A 146 -6.78 10.71 -14.93
N GLY A 147 -6.09 11.81 -14.60
CA GLY A 147 -4.65 11.79 -14.37
C GLY A 147 -4.26 10.97 -13.14
N LEU A 148 -5.05 11.01 -12.06
CA LEU A 148 -4.86 10.10 -10.92
C LEU A 148 -5.04 8.63 -11.35
N LEU A 149 -6.11 8.28 -12.06
CA LEU A 149 -6.35 6.91 -12.53
C LEU A 149 -5.17 6.38 -13.37
N ALA A 150 -4.75 7.16 -14.36
CA ALA A 150 -3.63 6.81 -15.24
C ALA A 150 -2.31 6.76 -14.47
N GLY A 151 -2.05 7.76 -13.64
CA GLY A 151 -0.84 7.90 -12.84
C GLY A 151 -0.67 6.76 -11.84
N SER A 152 -1.72 6.43 -11.09
CA SER A 152 -1.74 5.32 -10.12
C SER A 152 -1.42 4.00 -10.80
N THR A 153 -2.13 3.68 -11.88
CA THR A 153 -1.92 2.44 -12.62
C THR A 153 -0.51 2.38 -13.20
N VAL A 154 -0.06 3.41 -13.92
CA VAL A 154 1.28 3.42 -14.55
C VAL A 154 2.36 3.35 -13.48
N MET A 155 2.29 4.14 -12.41
CA MET A 155 3.29 4.16 -11.33
C MET A 155 3.45 2.79 -10.65
N LEU A 156 2.35 2.08 -10.38
CA LEU A 156 2.37 0.75 -9.74
C LEU A 156 3.15 -0.27 -10.58
N ILE A 157 2.88 -0.36 -11.88
CA ILE A 157 3.51 -1.35 -12.78
C ILE A 157 4.82 -0.88 -13.42
N THR A 158 5.26 0.36 -13.17
CA THR A 158 6.54 0.87 -13.68
C THR A 158 7.52 1.15 -12.55
N VAL A 159 7.29 2.21 -11.78
CA VAL A 159 8.18 2.70 -10.73
C VAL A 159 8.22 1.73 -9.55
N ILE A 160 7.07 1.33 -9.03
CA ILE A 160 7.01 0.44 -7.86
C ILE A 160 7.44 -0.97 -8.25
N TRP A 161 6.92 -1.49 -9.38
CA TRP A 161 7.33 -2.78 -9.94
C TRP A 161 8.84 -2.86 -10.17
N GLY A 162 9.44 -1.85 -10.83
CA GLY A 162 10.87 -1.79 -11.10
C GLY A 162 11.71 -1.72 -9.82
N SER A 163 11.24 -0.96 -8.83
CA SER A 163 11.87 -0.87 -7.51
C SER A 163 11.86 -2.23 -6.78
N CYS A 164 10.74 -2.97 -6.87
CA CYS A 164 10.63 -4.32 -6.30
C CYS A 164 11.62 -5.30 -6.94
N VAL A 165 11.86 -5.21 -8.26
CA VAL A 165 12.87 -6.03 -8.95
C VAL A 165 14.28 -5.72 -8.45
N ILE A 166 14.63 -4.44 -8.29
CA ILE A 166 15.97 -4.03 -7.80
C ILE A 166 16.19 -4.50 -6.37
N VAL A 167 15.23 -4.21 -5.50
CA VAL A 167 15.36 -4.46 -4.06
C VAL A 167 15.27 -5.96 -3.74
N GLY A 168 14.43 -6.69 -4.47
CA GLY A 168 14.26 -8.14 -4.33
C GLY A 168 15.31 -9.00 -5.04
N LYS A 169 16.27 -8.39 -5.75
CA LYS A 169 17.21 -9.13 -6.61
C LYS A 169 18.02 -10.19 -5.85
N CYS A 170 18.09 -11.36 -6.46
CA CYS A 170 18.81 -12.54 -6.04
C CYS A 170 19.63 -13.11 -7.20
N ASP A 171 20.64 -13.92 -6.91
CA ASP A 171 21.44 -14.59 -7.93
C ASP A 171 20.59 -15.62 -8.70
N ILE A 172 20.68 -15.58 -10.03
CA ILE A 172 19.99 -16.52 -10.91
C ILE A 172 20.90 -17.73 -11.19
N ARG A 173 20.30 -18.92 -11.10
CA ARG A 173 20.87 -20.20 -11.51
C ARG A 173 19.98 -20.84 -12.57
N GLU A 174 20.60 -21.44 -13.59
CA GLU A 174 19.88 -22.23 -14.58
C GLU A 174 19.47 -23.57 -13.95
N SER A 175 18.18 -23.91 -14.04
CA SER A 175 17.60 -25.20 -13.66
C SER A 175 17.02 -25.88 -14.91
N GLU A 176 16.66 -27.15 -14.81
CA GLU A 176 16.04 -27.93 -15.91
C GLU A 176 14.72 -27.31 -16.41
N ILE A 177 14.04 -26.52 -15.57
CA ILE A 177 12.75 -25.87 -15.83
C ILE A 177 12.94 -24.38 -16.20
N GLY A 178 14.19 -23.92 -16.36
CA GLY A 178 14.56 -22.54 -16.69
C GLY A 178 15.28 -21.78 -15.57
N PRO A 179 15.47 -20.46 -15.71
CA PRO A 179 16.23 -19.65 -14.75
C PRO A 179 15.44 -19.45 -13.45
N VAL A 180 16.04 -19.82 -12.31
CA VAL A 180 15.44 -19.69 -10.97
C VAL A 180 16.40 -18.94 -10.04
N THR A 181 15.86 -18.03 -9.23
CA THR A 181 16.64 -17.30 -8.23
C THR A 181 16.90 -18.13 -6.97
N ILE A 182 18.09 -17.98 -6.39
CA ILE A 182 18.44 -18.55 -5.08
C ILE A 182 18.07 -17.54 -3.99
N SER A 183 17.04 -17.85 -3.19
CA SER A 183 16.56 -16.96 -2.12
C SER A 183 17.69 -16.55 -1.17
N GLY A 184 17.77 -15.26 -0.85
CA GLY A 184 18.74 -14.68 0.09
C GLY A 184 20.18 -14.55 -0.43
N GLN A 185 20.54 -15.12 -1.58
CA GLN A 185 21.89 -14.97 -2.16
C GLN A 185 21.94 -13.82 -3.16
N ASN A 186 22.87 -12.89 -2.94
CA ASN A 186 23.13 -11.74 -3.82
C ASN A 186 24.63 -11.47 -3.89
N THR A 187 25.36 -12.41 -4.47
CA THR A 187 26.82 -12.34 -4.66
C THR A 187 27.19 -11.61 -5.95
N LYS A 188 26.30 -11.60 -6.96
CA LYS A 188 26.59 -11.07 -8.31
C LYS A 188 26.44 -9.56 -8.47
N GLY A 189 26.45 -8.77 -7.38
CA GLY A 189 26.41 -7.30 -7.44
C GLY A 189 25.30 -6.78 -8.38
N PHE A 190 25.64 -5.91 -9.32
CA PHE A 190 24.74 -5.42 -10.38
C PHE A 190 24.90 -6.21 -11.70
N SER A 191 24.60 -7.51 -11.66
CA SER A 191 24.55 -8.30 -12.91
C SER A 191 23.17 -8.18 -13.57
N LEU A 192 23.12 -7.51 -14.72
CA LEU A 192 21.87 -7.27 -15.49
C LEU A 192 21.14 -8.55 -15.91
N ILE A 193 21.89 -9.64 -16.10
CA ILE A 193 21.39 -10.93 -16.58
C ILE A 193 21.54 -12.02 -15.50
N GLY A 194 22.55 -11.92 -14.64
CA GLY A 194 22.84 -12.91 -13.60
C GLY A 194 22.10 -12.70 -12.28
N SER A 195 21.36 -11.60 -12.13
CA SER A 195 20.51 -11.33 -10.97
C SER A 195 19.09 -10.93 -11.37
N GLY A 196 18.12 -11.23 -10.49
CA GLY A 196 16.71 -10.92 -10.74
C GLY A 196 15.80 -11.47 -9.65
N VAL A 197 14.51 -11.58 -9.96
CA VAL A 197 13.47 -12.04 -9.04
C VAL A 197 12.64 -13.13 -9.71
N SER A 198 12.48 -14.28 -9.06
CA SER A 198 11.56 -15.33 -9.53
C SER A 198 10.25 -15.31 -8.74
N THR A 199 9.15 -15.51 -9.44
CA THR A 199 7.80 -15.66 -8.91
C THR A 199 7.24 -17.06 -9.22
N ASP A 200 6.04 -17.36 -8.73
CA ASP A 200 5.31 -18.56 -9.10
C ASP A 200 4.34 -18.33 -10.26
N ILE A 201 3.72 -19.42 -10.71
CA ILE A 201 2.78 -19.43 -11.83
C ILE A 201 1.48 -18.68 -11.51
N TRP A 202 1.08 -18.61 -10.24
CA TRP A 202 -0.12 -17.88 -9.82
C TRP A 202 0.03 -16.38 -10.01
N THR A 203 1.25 -15.86 -9.82
CA THR A 203 1.57 -14.47 -10.18
C THR A 203 1.35 -14.19 -11.67
N CYS A 204 1.62 -15.14 -12.57
CA CYS A 204 1.31 -14.98 -14.00
C CYS A 204 -0.21 -14.92 -14.26
N TYR A 205 -1.01 -15.70 -13.53
CA TYR A 205 -2.47 -15.60 -13.64
C TYR A 205 -2.99 -14.23 -13.17
N ALA A 206 -2.42 -13.67 -12.09
CA ALA A 206 -2.74 -12.30 -11.67
C ALA A 206 -2.42 -11.26 -12.75
N ALA A 207 -1.27 -11.39 -13.42
CA ALA A 207 -0.90 -10.51 -14.54
C ALA A 207 -1.87 -10.62 -15.74
N ARG A 208 -2.38 -11.83 -16.02
CA ARG A 208 -3.39 -12.04 -17.08
C ARG A 208 -4.72 -11.37 -16.73
N ILE A 209 -5.16 -11.48 -15.47
CA ILE A 209 -6.38 -10.82 -15.01
C ILE A 209 -6.23 -9.30 -15.12
N MET A 210 -5.07 -8.76 -14.74
CA MET A 210 -4.76 -7.34 -14.93
C MET A 210 -4.82 -6.94 -16.42
N ALA A 211 -4.26 -7.73 -17.34
CA ALA A 211 -4.35 -7.44 -18.76
C ALA A 211 -5.80 -7.48 -19.30
N ILE A 212 -6.65 -8.36 -18.75
CA ILE A 212 -8.08 -8.44 -19.09
C ILE A 212 -8.86 -7.22 -18.56
N SER A 213 -8.46 -6.63 -17.42
CA SER A 213 -9.10 -5.44 -16.83
C SER A 213 -9.09 -4.21 -17.75
N VAL A 214 -8.27 -4.25 -18.81
CA VAL A 214 -8.10 -3.17 -19.79
C VAL A 214 -9.25 -3.13 -20.82
N ILE A 215 -10.06 -4.18 -20.94
CA ILE A 215 -11.13 -4.28 -21.95
C ILE A 215 -12.12 -3.10 -21.92
N PRO A 216 -12.63 -2.63 -20.77
CA PRO A 216 -13.56 -1.49 -20.75
C PRO A 216 -12.93 -0.20 -21.28
N PHE A 217 -11.62 0.00 -21.10
CA PHE A 217 -10.87 1.11 -21.70
C PHE A 217 -10.82 1.02 -23.23
N ILE A 218 -10.71 -0.18 -23.79
CA ILE A 218 -10.77 -0.39 -25.24
C ILE A 218 -12.18 -0.03 -25.75
N ILE A 219 -13.23 -0.47 -25.05
CA ILE A 219 -14.62 -0.21 -25.45
C ILE A 219 -14.91 1.29 -25.52
N VAL A 220 -14.49 2.07 -24.52
CA VAL A 220 -14.74 3.51 -24.50
C VAL A 220 -13.97 4.27 -25.60
N GLN A 221 -12.82 3.76 -26.06
CA GLN A 221 -12.06 4.35 -27.17
C GLN A 221 -12.63 4.06 -28.58
N LEU A 222 -13.45 3.01 -28.75
CA LEU A 222 -13.96 2.59 -30.07
C LEU A 222 -14.64 3.71 -30.89
N PRO A 223 -15.48 4.60 -30.32
CA PRO A 223 -16.12 5.66 -31.10
C PRO A 223 -15.14 6.66 -31.71
N GLN A 224 -14.02 6.91 -31.04
CA GLN A 224 -12.97 7.82 -31.51
C GLN A 224 -12.18 7.18 -32.66
N ILE A 225 -11.89 5.88 -32.54
CA ILE A 225 -11.27 5.09 -33.62
C ILE A 225 -12.16 5.07 -34.87
N LEU A 226 -13.48 5.05 -34.69
CA LEU A 226 -14.47 4.97 -35.77
C LEU A 226 -15.00 6.35 -36.24
N ASN A 227 -14.46 7.46 -35.74
CA ASN A 227 -14.90 8.84 -36.04
C ASN A 227 -16.43 9.07 -35.88
N SER A 228 -17.08 8.36 -34.96
CA SER A 228 -18.52 8.44 -34.76
C SER A 228 -18.86 9.35 -33.58
N THR A 229 -19.41 10.53 -33.87
CA THR A 229 -19.77 11.54 -32.85
C THR A 229 -21.08 11.21 -32.14
N SER A 230 -22.06 10.64 -32.84
CA SER A 230 -23.37 10.27 -32.27
C SER A 230 -23.32 9.08 -31.30
N GLY A 231 -22.26 8.26 -31.37
CA GLY A 231 -22.10 7.05 -30.57
C GLY A 231 -21.39 7.22 -29.23
N ARG A 232 -20.82 8.40 -28.93
CA ARG A 232 -19.96 8.59 -27.74
C ARG A 232 -20.68 8.31 -26.42
N HIS A 233 -21.87 8.88 -26.24
CA HIS A 233 -22.66 8.68 -25.02
C HIS A 233 -23.12 7.22 -24.85
N LEU A 234 -23.45 6.56 -25.96
CA LEU A 234 -23.82 5.13 -25.98
C LEU A 234 -22.60 4.26 -25.63
N ALA A 235 -21.42 4.59 -26.13
CA ALA A 235 -20.20 3.83 -25.86
C ALA A 235 -19.73 3.97 -24.41
N VAL A 236 -19.83 5.17 -23.82
CA VAL A 236 -19.59 5.37 -22.38
C VAL A 236 -20.54 4.49 -21.56
N LEU A 237 -21.82 4.42 -21.93
CA LEU A 237 -22.79 3.54 -21.25
C LEU A 237 -22.43 2.05 -21.40
N ILE A 238 -22.07 1.61 -22.61
CA ILE A 238 -21.66 0.22 -22.85
C ILE A 238 -20.39 -0.11 -22.05
N ALA A 239 -19.40 0.79 -22.06
CA ALA A 239 -18.18 0.64 -21.27
C ALA A 239 -18.47 0.57 -19.78
N LEU A 240 -19.39 1.39 -19.26
CA LEU A 240 -19.82 1.39 -17.86
C LEU A 240 -20.49 0.06 -17.47
N ILE A 241 -21.37 -0.46 -18.33
CA ILE A 241 -22.02 -1.75 -18.07
C ILE A 241 -20.96 -2.86 -18.04
N PHE A 242 -20.04 -2.87 -19.00
CA PHE A 242 -18.95 -3.86 -19.04
C PHE A 242 -17.99 -3.73 -17.85
N SER A 243 -17.63 -2.51 -17.44
CA SER A 243 -16.73 -2.29 -16.31
C SER A 243 -17.37 -2.74 -15.00
N LEU A 244 -18.66 -2.46 -14.79
CA LEU A 244 -19.41 -2.93 -13.62
C LEU A 244 -19.56 -4.46 -13.61
N LEU A 245 -19.86 -5.08 -14.74
CA LEU A 245 -19.95 -6.55 -14.85
C LEU A 245 -18.58 -7.20 -14.57
N MET A 246 -17.49 -6.64 -15.09
CA MET A 246 -16.13 -7.12 -14.81
C MET A 246 -15.74 -6.91 -13.35
N LEU A 247 -16.09 -5.77 -12.75
CA LEU A 247 -15.86 -5.49 -11.33
C LEU A 247 -16.58 -6.53 -10.46
N ILE A 248 -17.89 -6.74 -10.69
CA ILE A 248 -18.67 -7.73 -9.95
C ILE A 248 -18.12 -9.13 -10.17
N SER A 249 -17.76 -9.50 -11.40
CA SER A 249 -17.17 -10.81 -11.71
C SER A 249 -15.82 -11.02 -11.01
N TYR A 250 -14.96 -10.01 -10.99
CA TYR A 250 -13.68 -10.04 -10.29
C TYR A 250 -13.85 -10.16 -8.78
N CYS A 251 -14.77 -9.38 -8.21
CA CYS A 251 -15.17 -9.45 -6.81
C CYS A 251 -15.67 -10.85 -6.43
N ILE A 252 -16.56 -11.45 -7.23
CA ILE A 252 -17.03 -12.83 -7.02
C ILE A 252 -15.87 -13.81 -7.10
N TYR A 253 -14.99 -13.68 -8.11
CA TYR A 253 -13.80 -14.53 -8.24
C TYR A 253 -12.91 -14.45 -6.99
N GLN A 254 -12.64 -13.26 -6.48
CA GLN A 254 -11.82 -13.08 -5.28
C GLN A 254 -12.49 -13.63 -4.01
N VAL A 255 -13.81 -13.55 -3.88
CA VAL A 255 -14.54 -14.12 -2.73
C VAL A 255 -14.56 -15.64 -2.77
N VAL A 256 -14.78 -16.24 -3.94
CA VAL A 256 -14.81 -17.70 -4.12
C VAL A 256 -13.40 -18.29 -4.02
N GLN A 257 -12.39 -17.59 -4.54
CA GLN A 257 -10.99 -18.01 -4.51
C GLN A 257 -10.10 -16.88 -3.97
N PRO A 258 -10.06 -16.65 -2.65
CA PRO A 258 -9.23 -15.61 -2.04
C PRO A 258 -7.75 -16.05 -1.95
N TRP A 259 -7.20 -16.57 -3.05
CA TRP A 259 -5.88 -17.21 -3.07
C TRP A 259 -4.75 -16.23 -2.73
N ILE A 260 -4.85 -14.96 -3.16
CA ILE A 260 -3.89 -13.91 -2.82
C ILE A 260 -3.87 -13.69 -1.30
N GLN A 261 -5.04 -13.54 -0.68
CA GLN A 261 -5.17 -13.29 0.75
C GLN A 261 -4.80 -14.50 1.61
N GLN A 262 -5.22 -15.70 1.21
CA GLN A 262 -4.84 -16.94 1.88
C GLN A 262 -3.33 -17.12 1.92
N ARG A 263 -2.63 -16.79 0.82
CA ARG A 263 -1.16 -16.86 0.78
C ARG A 263 -0.49 -15.85 1.70
N ARG A 264 -1.04 -14.63 1.77
CA ARG A 264 -0.56 -13.54 2.64
C ARG A 264 -0.72 -13.94 4.11
N LEU A 265 -1.92 -14.37 4.50
CA LEU A 265 -2.20 -14.89 5.84
C LEU A 265 -1.32 -16.10 6.18
N ALA A 266 -1.22 -17.08 5.28
CA ALA A 266 -0.39 -18.27 5.50
C ALA A 266 1.11 -17.94 5.64
N PHE A 267 1.58 -16.86 5.01
CA PHE A 267 2.97 -16.39 5.14
C PHE A 267 3.21 -15.76 6.50
N VAL A 268 2.32 -14.86 6.92
CA VAL A 268 2.45 -14.17 8.19
C VAL A 268 2.27 -15.15 9.35
N MET A 269 1.31 -16.07 9.29
CA MET A 269 1.15 -17.17 10.26
C MET A 269 2.40 -18.04 10.38
N HIS A 270 3.03 -18.39 9.26
CA HIS A 270 4.27 -19.17 9.27
C HIS A 270 5.40 -18.44 9.99
N LYS A 271 5.56 -17.14 9.74
CA LYS A 271 6.55 -16.30 10.43
C LYS A 271 6.26 -16.20 11.93
N HIS A 272 4.98 -16.19 12.34
CA HIS A 272 4.58 -16.23 13.75
C HIS A 272 5.09 -17.48 14.44
N VAL A 273 4.84 -18.64 13.83
CA VAL A 273 5.23 -19.94 14.37
C VAL A 273 6.74 -20.00 14.54
N ILE A 274 7.50 -19.57 13.53
CA ILE A 274 8.97 -19.48 13.61
C ILE A 274 9.40 -18.61 14.78
N SER A 275 8.84 -17.41 14.88
CA SER A 275 9.16 -16.43 15.93
C SER A 275 8.82 -16.95 17.33
N GLY A 276 7.66 -17.56 17.51
CA GLY A 276 7.22 -18.11 18.80
C GLY A 276 8.04 -19.33 19.22
N ILE A 277 8.34 -20.25 18.30
CA ILE A 277 9.23 -21.39 18.57
C ILE A 277 10.62 -20.87 18.95
N LEU A 278 11.21 -19.98 18.16
CA LEU A 278 12.53 -19.42 18.48
C LEU A 278 12.57 -18.66 19.82
N LYS A 279 11.51 -17.93 20.17
CA LYS A 279 11.36 -17.26 21.48
C LYS A 279 11.31 -18.28 22.61
N HIS A 280 10.49 -19.32 22.46
CA HIS A 280 10.34 -20.37 23.46
C HIS A 280 11.61 -21.20 23.64
N LEU A 281 12.27 -21.60 22.54
CA LEU A 281 13.54 -22.34 22.60
C LEU A 281 14.62 -21.53 23.31
N ARG A 282 14.65 -20.20 23.15
CA ARG A 282 15.55 -19.32 23.90
C ARG A 282 15.23 -19.31 25.40
N GLU A 283 13.97 -19.17 25.77
CA GLU A 283 13.54 -19.15 27.18
C GLU A 283 13.83 -20.49 27.88
N ARG A 284 13.72 -21.60 27.14
CA ARG A 284 14.00 -22.95 27.64
C ARG A 284 15.48 -23.35 27.53
N SER A 285 16.27 -22.67 26.70
CA SER A 285 17.69 -22.98 26.54
C SER A 285 18.49 -22.66 27.79
N LEU A 286 19.12 -23.67 28.39
CA LEU A 286 20.11 -23.53 29.46
C LEU A 286 21.46 -23.03 28.90
N GLY A 287 21.45 -21.98 28.07
CA GLY A 287 22.63 -21.46 27.38
C GLY A 287 22.32 -20.42 26.30
N ARG A 288 23.34 -19.86 25.64
CA ARG A 288 23.14 -18.97 24.49
C ARG A 288 22.87 -19.79 23.23
N LEU A 289 21.73 -19.54 22.59
CA LEU A 289 21.31 -20.16 21.32
C LEU A 289 22.28 -19.85 20.14
N LEU A 290 23.11 -18.80 20.30
CA LEU A 290 24.21 -18.43 19.41
C LEU A 290 25.54 -18.49 20.18
N THR A 291 26.62 -18.88 19.50
CA THR A 291 27.99 -18.73 19.98
C THR A 291 28.42 -17.26 19.99
N ASP A 292 29.56 -16.95 20.63
CA ASP A 292 30.07 -15.57 20.70
C ASP A 292 30.44 -14.99 19.32
N ASP A 293 30.71 -15.86 18.33
CA ASP A 293 30.91 -15.50 16.92
C ASP A 293 29.60 -15.23 16.16
N GLY A 294 28.45 -15.41 16.82
CA GLY A 294 27.12 -15.23 16.24
C GLY A 294 26.64 -16.41 15.39
N GLN A 295 27.28 -17.57 15.46
CA GLN A 295 26.83 -18.79 14.78
C GLN A 295 25.84 -19.59 15.66
N PRO A 296 24.92 -20.39 15.09
CA PRO A 296 24.05 -21.26 15.87
C PRO A 296 24.84 -22.20 16.80
N ASN A 297 24.48 -22.24 18.08
CA ASN A 297 25.13 -23.12 19.05
C ASN A 297 24.53 -24.53 18.95
N ILE A 298 25.18 -25.38 18.15
CA ILE A 298 24.69 -26.74 17.83
C ILE A 298 24.53 -27.60 19.09
N ASP A 299 25.41 -27.47 20.08
CA ASP A 299 25.30 -28.24 21.32
C ASP A 299 24.05 -27.87 22.13
N VAL A 300 23.71 -26.58 22.17
CA VAL A 300 22.49 -26.10 22.84
C VAL A 300 21.25 -26.54 22.06
N ILE A 301 21.28 -26.46 20.73
CA ILE A 301 20.17 -26.89 19.86
C ILE A 301 19.93 -28.40 19.98
N LYS A 302 20.99 -29.20 20.11
CA LYS A 302 20.89 -30.65 20.32
C LYS A 302 20.29 -30.98 21.69
N ARG A 303 20.68 -30.27 22.75
CA ARG A 303 20.04 -30.43 24.07
C ARG A 303 18.56 -30.03 24.07
N LEU A 304 18.19 -29.04 23.25
CA LEU A 304 16.78 -28.67 23.06
C LEU A 304 16.01 -29.78 22.35
N PHE A 305 16.59 -30.41 21.33
CA PHE A 305 15.98 -31.58 20.68
C PHE A 305 15.69 -32.68 21.71
N GLU A 306 16.68 -33.05 22.52
CA GLU A 306 16.55 -34.07 23.57
C GLU A 306 15.50 -33.71 24.65
N ALA A 307 15.17 -32.42 24.80
CA ALA A 307 14.15 -31.95 25.73
C ALA A 307 12.73 -31.92 25.13
N ILE A 308 12.61 -32.05 23.80
CA ILE A 308 11.35 -32.11 23.05
C ILE A 308 11.00 -33.57 22.71
N ASP A 309 12.02 -34.39 22.43
CA ASP A 309 11.92 -35.84 22.20
C ASP A 309 11.53 -36.55 23.51
N GLU A 310 10.22 -36.66 23.75
CA GLU A 310 9.65 -37.20 24.98
C GLU A 310 9.83 -38.72 25.06
N ASN A 311 9.72 -39.39 23.92
CA ASN A 311 9.80 -40.86 23.82
C ASN A 311 11.26 -41.37 23.68
N LYS A 312 12.22 -40.48 23.40
CA LYS A 312 13.66 -40.73 23.24
C LYS A 312 14.01 -41.69 22.10
N ASP A 313 13.20 -41.70 21.05
CA ASP A 313 13.43 -42.51 19.85
C ASP A 313 14.45 -41.88 18.89
N GLY A 314 14.92 -40.66 19.20
CA GLY A 314 15.92 -39.94 18.42
C GLY A 314 15.32 -39.15 17.25
N ASN A 315 13.99 -39.11 17.13
CA ASN A 315 13.22 -38.44 16.10
C ASN A 315 12.10 -37.59 16.73
N LEU A 316 11.69 -36.52 16.06
CA LEU A 316 10.49 -35.77 16.47
C LEU A 316 9.33 -36.11 15.55
N SER A 317 8.30 -36.70 16.15
CA SER A 317 7.04 -37.00 15.50
C SER A 317 6.15 -35.75 15.39
N ARG A 318 5.14 -35.81 14.51
CA ARG A 318 4.08 -34.79 14.42
C ARG A 318 3.40 -34.53 15.78
N SER A 319 3.23 -35.56 16.60
CA SER A 319 2.60 -35.46 17.91
C SER A 319 3.44 -34.66 18.90
N GLU A 320 4.75 -34.89 18.93
CA GLU A 320 5.70 -34.15 19.79
C GLU A 320 5.82 -32.70 19.36
N LEU A 321 5.85 -32.44 18.04
CA LEU A 321 5.81 -31.07 17.52
C LEU A 321 4.49 -30.37 17.83
N LYS A 322 3.37 -31.09 17.75
CA LYS A 322 2.05 -30.56 18.14
C LYS A 322 2.04 -30.21 19.63
N ALA A 323 2.61 -31.06 20.48
CA ALA A 323 2.76 -30.82 21.90
C ALA A 323 3.65 -29.60 22.20
N LEU A 324 4.76 -29.45 21.48
CA LEU A 324 5.62 -28.26 21.57
C LEU A 324 4.85 -26.99 21.20
N ILE A 325 4.16 -26.98 20.06
CA ILE A 325 3.37 -25.84 19.59
C ILE A 325 2.22 -25.53 20.56
N LEU A 326 1.59 -26.55 21.15
CA LEU A 326 0.57 -26.38 22.19
C LEU A 326 1.13 -25.81 23.50
N GLY A 327 2.34 -26.21 23.89
CA GLY A 327 3.02 -25.75 25.09
C GLY A 327 3.56 -24.33 24.99
N ILE A 328 3.78 -23.83 23.77
CA ILE A 328 4.09 -22.42 23.52
C ILE A 328 2.80 -21.62 23.70
N ARG A 329 2.74 -20.77 24.74
CA ARG A 329 1.72 -19.73 24.85
C ARG A 329 1.97 -18.70 23.76
N PHE A 330 1.44 -18.95 22.57
CA PHE A 330 1.25 -17.89 21.60
C PHE A 330 0.20 -16.95 22.20
N GLU A 331 0.64 -15.76 22.62
CA GLU A 331 -0.27 -14.67 23.01
C GLU A 331 -1.27 -14.49 21.84
N GLU A 332 -2.56 -14.81 22.10
CA GLU A 332 -3.74 -14.30 21.38
C GLU A 332 -3.99 -14.75 19.92
N ILE A 333 -3.58 -15.94 19.49
CA ILE A 333 -3.98 -16.42 18.15
C ILE A 333 -4.56 -17.84 18.20
N ASP A 334 -5.86 -17.96 17.90
CA ASP A 334 -6.50 -19.23 17.56
C ASP A 334 -6.19 -19.55 16.10
N PHE A 335 -5.05 -20.18 15.85
CA PHE A 335 -4.66 -20.68 14.53
C PHE A 335 -4.72 -22.21 14.50
N ASP A 336 -4.98 -22.75 13.31
CA ASP A 336 -4.95 -24.19 13.08
C ASP A 336 -3.55 -24.75 13.41
N LYS A 337 -3.47 -25.41 14.57
CA LYS A 337 -2.25 -25.99 15.12
C LYS A 337 -1.74 -27.13 14.25
N ASP A 338 -2.63 -27.85 13.58
CA ASP A 338 -2.24 -28.93 12.66
C ASP A 338 -1.57 -28.35 11.40
N ASN A 339 -2.09 -27.23 10.87
CA ASN A 339 -1.45 -26.48 9.79
C ASN A 339 -0.05 -25.95 10.19
N ALA A 340 0.11 -25.52 11.44
CA ALA A 340 1.40 -25.09 11.95
C ALA A 340 2.41 -26.25 11.99
N VAL A 341 2.01 -27.42 12.51
CA VAL A 341 2.84 -28.63 12.51
C VAL A 341 3.24 -29.03 11.09
N ASP A 342 2.29 -29.00 10.14
CA ASP A 342 2.58 -29.31 8.72
C ASP A 342 3.66 -28.41 8.13
N LYS A 343 3.65 -27.12 8.47
CA LYS A 343 4.66 -26.16 8.01
C LYS A 343 6.02 -26.40 8.64
N VAL A 344 6.07 -26.71 9.95
CA VAL A 344 7.33 -27.04 10.62
C VAL A 344 7.93 -28.31 10.04
N MET A 345 7.12 -29.37 9.86
CA MET A 345 7.57 -30.60 9.20
C MET A 345 8.13 -30.30 7.82
N LYS A 346 7.40 -29.54 6.99
CA LYS A 346 7.85 -29.20 5.64
C LYS A 346 9.18 -28.43 5.60
N ASP A 347 9.47 -27.63 6.63
CA ASP A 347 10.70 -26.85 6.69
C ASP A 347 11.90 -27.67 7.17
N PHE A 348 11.69 -28.67 8.03
CA PHE A 348 12.73 -29.40 8.75
C PHE A 348 12.99 -30.79 8.16
N ASP A 349 11.92 -31.55 7.89
CA ASP A 349 11.95 -32.89 7.30
C ASP A 349 12.42 -32.79 5.83
N THR A 350 13.72 -32.98 5.66
CA THR A 350 14.40 -32.90 4.35
C THR A 350 14.40 -34.27 3.67
N SER A 351 14.44 -35.34 4.48
CA SER A 351 14.44 -36.74 4.07
C SER A 351 13.07 -37.21 3.56
N ARG A 352 11.99 -36.53 3.95
CA ARG A 352 10.57 -36.81 3.70
C ARG A 352 10.09 -38.13 4.31
N ASP A 353 10.63 -38.51 5.45
CA ASP A 353 10.22 -39.71 6.18
C ASP A 353 9.09 -39.46 7.21
N ASN A 354 8.55 -38.22 7.26
CA ASN A 354 7.56 -37.75 8.23
C ASN A 354 8.05 -37.78 9.68
N ALA A 355 9.35 -37.80 9.90
CA ALA A 355 10.00 -37.57 11.18
C ALA A 355 11.02 -36.43 11.03
N ILE A 356 11.46 -35.84 12.14
CA ILE A 356 12.59 -34.89 12.13
C ILE A 356 13.71 -35.50 12.95
N ASP A 357 14.82 -35.84 12.30
CA ASP A 357 16.03 -36.29 13.00
C ASP A 357 16.80 -35.11 13.64
N VAL A 358 17.75 -35.42 14.53
CA VAL A 358 18.59 -34.40 15.21
C VAL A 358 19.30 -33.47 14.23
N GLY A 359 19.81 -34.00 13.11
CA GLY A 359 20.53 -33.24 12.09
C GLY A 359 19.61 -32.32 11.28
N GLU A 360 18.42 -32.80 10.95
CA GLU A 360 17.33 -32.03 10.35
C GLU A 360 16.87 -30.89 11.27
N PHE A 361 16.67 -31.18 12.55
CA PHE A 361 16.31 -30.17 13.55
C PHE A 361 17.40 -29.10 13.69
N CYS A 362 18.67 -29.50 13.83
CA CYS A 362 19.78 -28.56 13.93
C CYS A 362 19.89 -27.66 12.70
N ARG A 363 19.73 -28.24 11.50
CA ARG A 363 19.75 -27.51 10.23
C ARG A 363 18.54 -26.58 10.10
N GLY A 364 17.34 -27.03 10.46
CA GLY A 364 16.10 -26.27 10.44
C GLY A 364 16.16 -25.05 11.35
N ILE A 365 16.56 -25.21 12.60
CA ILE A 365 16.72 -24.11 13.56
C ILE A 365 17.82 -23.14 13.11
N SER A 366 18.97 -23.65 12.64
CA SER A 366 20.03 -22.80 12.09
C SER A 366 19.54 -21.94 10.93
N LYS A 367 18.76 -22.54 10.02
CA LYS A 367 18.15 -21.83 8.89
C LYS A 367 17.17 -20.76 9.34
N TRP A 368 16.26 -21.06 10.27
CA TRP A 368 15.31 -20.07 10.81
C TRP A 368 15.99 -18.92 11.55
N ILE A 369 17.10 -19.17 12.26
CA ILE A 369 17.92 -18.13 12.88
C ILE A 369 18.54 -17.21 11.83
N GLU A 370 19.07 -17.76 10.74
CA GLU A 370 19.60 -16.96 9.62
C GLU A 370 18.51 -16.17 8.91
N GLU A 371 17.34 -16.76 8.67
CA GLU A 371 16.17 -16.06 8.13
C GLU A 371 15.70 -14.91 9.05
N ALA A 372 15.77 -15.12 10.36
CA ALA A 372 15.45 -14.10 11.36
C ALA A 372 16.47 -12.95 11.35
N LYS A 373 17.77 -13.26 11.18
CA LYS A 373 18.83 -12.24 11.01
C LYS A 373 18.63 -11.40 9.75
N GLN A 374 18.32 -12.05 8.62
CA GLN A 374 18.10 -11.35 7.34
C GLN A 374 16.84 -10.46 7.38
N SER A 375 15.80 -10.90 8.09
CA SER A 375 14.55 -10.16 8.22
C SER A 375 14.64 -8.93 9.15
N GLY A 376 15.53 -8.96 10.16
CA GLY A 376 15.69 -7.91 11.18
C GLY A 376 16.86 -6.93 10.97
N ALA A 377 17.56 -7.01 9.84
CA ALA A 377 18.78 -6.22 9.59
C ALA A 377 18.47 -4.76 9.19
N VAL A 378 18.15 -3.90 10.18
CA VAL A 378 18.23 -2.43 10.07
C VAL A 378 19.05 -1.80 11.23
N SER A 379 19.79 -2.58 12.04
CA SER A 379 20.68 -1.98 13.05
C SER A 379 22.05 -2.62 13.08
N SER A 380 23.03 -1.86 12.59
CA SER A 380 24.45 -2.09 12.75
C SER A 380 24.89 -1.63 14.14
N ASP A 381 24.82 -2.51 15.15
CA ASP A 381 25.61 -2.29 16.36
C ASP A 381 25.97 -3.61 17.06
N PHE A 382 27.27 -3.84 17.26
CA PHE A 382 27.88 -5.18 17.32
C PHE A 382 28.10 -5.75 18.75
N GLY A 383 27.47 -5.20 19.80
CA GLY A 383 27.82 -5.53 21.20
C GLY A 383 26.85 -6.40 22.03
N SER A 384 25.57 -6.56 21.66
CA SER A 384 24.54 -7.26 22.47
C SER A 384 23.63 -8.11 21.57
N ARG A 385 24.24 -9.13 20.94
CA ARG A 385 23.85 -9.58 19.60
C ARG A 385 22.69 -10.57 19.53
N THR A 386 22.32 -11.30 20.59
CA THR A 386 21.26 -12.34 20.52
C THR A 386 19.89 -11.86 20.99
N SER A 387 19.82 -11.13 22.12
CA SER A 387 18.53 -10.70 22.68
C SER A 387 17.88 -9.65 21.78
N LYS A 388 18.64 -8.69 21.26
CA LYS A 388 18.11 -7.60 20.44
C LYS A 388 17.59 -8.07 19.08
N PHE A 389 18.26 -8.99 18.37
CA PHE A 389 17.79 -9.39 17.03
C PHE A 389 16.60 -10.34 17.08
N LEU A 390 16.58 -11.34 17.98
CA LEU A 390 15.43 -12.23 18.17
C LEU A 390 14.25 -11.45 18.71
N HIS A 391 14.50 -10.52 19.65
CA HIS A 391 13.47 -9.59 20.10
C HIS A 391 13.00 -8.69 18.98
N ASN A 392 13.87 -8.11 18.14
CA ASN A 392 13.47 -7.30 16.98
C ASN A 392 12.74 -8.12 15.92
N PHE A 393 13.15 -9.34 15.63
CA PHE A 393 12.46 -10.25 14.70
C PHE A 393 11.10 -10.65 15.26
N HIS A 394 11.00 -10.91 16.57
CA HIS A 394 9.75 -11.15 17.27
C HIS A 394 8.85 -9.92 17.25
N LEU A 395 9.39 -8.73 17.55
CA LEU A 395 8.68 -7.46 17.53
C LEU A 395 8.25 -7.06 16.12
N GLN A 396 9.06 -7.36 15.11
CA GLN A 396 8.76 -7.11 13.70
C GLN A 396 7.74 -8.10 13.17
N THR A 397 7.81 -9.37 13.56
CA THR A 397 6.77 -10.36 13.29
C THR A 397 5.48 -9.95 13.98
N LYS A 398 5.55 -9.51 15.24
CA LYS A 398 4.42 -8.94 15.99
C LYS A 398 3.91 -7.65 15.34
N ARG A 399 4.75 -6.82 14.71
CA ARG A 399 4.32 -5.62 13.94
C ARG A 399 3.68 -5.97 12.60
N GLU A 400 4.22 -6.92 11.86
CA GLU A 400 3.65 -7.40 10.59
C GLU A 400 2.35 -8.17 10.81
N HIS A 401 2.24 -8.87 11.95
CA HIS A 401 0.98 -9.39 12.46
C HIS A 401 0.07 -8.29 12.96
N ALA A 402 0.58 -7.28 13.68
CA ALA A 402 -0.22 -6.16 14.16
C ALA A 402 -0.76 -5.29 13.03
N GLN A 403 -0.10 -5.30 11.87
CA GLN A 403 -0.63 -4.75 10.62
C GLN A 403 -1.85 -5.58 10.17
N LEU A 404 -1.73 -6.91 10.17
CA LEU A 404 -2.83 -7.84 9.86
C LEU A 404 -3.86 -8.09 10.98
N GLY A 405 -3.68 -7.52 12.18
CA GLY A 405 -4.49 -7.78 13.37
C GLY A 405 -3.99 -6.96 14.55
N ALA A 406 -4.49 -5.74 14.73
CA ALA A 406 -3.95 -4.80 15.71
C ALA A 406 -4.52 -4.94 17.13
N GLU A 407 -3.84 -5.68 18.00
CA GLU A 407 -3.74 -5.52 19.47
C GLU A 407 -2.30 -5.96 19.91
N GLU A 408 -1.58 -5.37 20.86
CA GLU A 408 -1.88 -4.35 21.87
C GLU A 408 -0.60 -3.60 22.33
N GLN A 409 -0.79 -2.39 22.85
CA GLN A 409 0.14 -1.68 23.73
C GLN A 409 -0.62 -1.48 25.05
N GLY A 410 -0.27 -2.27 26.06
CA GLY A 410 -0.70 -2.17 27.47
C GLY A 410 0.06 -3.25 28.23
N GLU A 411 1.21 -2.90 28.82
CA GLU A 411 1.41 -2.75 30.26
C GLU A 411 1.10 -4.01 31.09
N ASP A 412 2.17 -4.52 31.72
CA ASP A 412 2.17 -5.63 32.67
C ASP A 412 1.06 -5.49 33.72
N GLN A 413 0.20 -6.51 33.85
CA GLN A 413 -0.26 -6.99 35.15
C GLN A 413 -0.84 -8.41 35.07
N SER A 414 -0.56 -9.11 36.16
CA SER A 414 -0.74 -10.53 36.48
C SER A 414 -2.16 -11.10 36.37
N ASP A 415 -2.19 -12.38 35.99
CA ASP A 415 -3.08 -13.48 36.42
C ASP A 415 -4.54 -13.14 36.79
N ASP A 416 -5.49 -13.49 35.92
CA ASP A 416 -6.55 -14.46 36.23
C ASP A 416 -7.41 -14.84 35.00
N GLU A 417 -8.26 -15.85 35.18
CA GLU A 417 -8.76 -16.83 34.23
C GLU A 417 -9.75 -16.39 33.11
N VAL A 418 -9.49 -16.91 31.91
CA VAL A 418 -10.43 -17.70 31.05
C VAL A 418 -11.89 -17.21 30.94
N VAL A 419 -12.15 -15.99 30.46
CA VAL A 419 -13.43 -15.63 29.78
C VAL A 419 -13.26 -14.69 28.55
N GLU A 420 -12.07 -14.17 28.26
CA GLU A 420 -11.87 -12.99 27.39
C GLU A 420 -11.78 -13.22 25.85
N GLY A 421 -12.22 -14.37 25.32
CA GLY A 421 -12.14 -14.62 23.87
C GLY A 421 -13.12 -13.83 23.00
N ILE A 422 -14.25 -13.39 23.56
CA ILE A 422 -15.37 -12.78 22.82
C ILE A 422 -15.35 -11.25 22.91
N GLU A 423 -14.85 -10.69 24.01
CA GLU A 423 -14.84 -9.24 24.25
C GLU A 423 -13.77 -8.53 23.41
N ASN A 424 -12.58 -9.14 23.27
CA ASN A 424 -11.49 -8.64 22.43
C ASN A 424 -11.89 -8.65 20.94
N ALA A 425 -12.49 -9.73 20.42
CA ALA A 425 -12.94 -9.78 19.03
C ALA A 425 -13.95 -8.67 18.68
N ARG A 426 -14.84 -8.32 19.62
CA ARG A 426 -15.81 -7.24 19.43
C ARG A 426 -15.13 -5.87 19.45
N TRP A 427 -14.16 -5.65 20.32
CA TRP A 427 -13.40 -4.40 20.35
C TRP A 427 -12.54 -4.22 19.10
N ILE A 428 -11.83 -5.26 18.65
CA ILE A 428 -11.04 -5.26 17.40
C ILE A 428 -11.95 -4.92 16.21
N SER A 429 -13.16 -5.48 16.16
CA SER A 429 -14.14 -5.20 15.10
C SER A 429 -14.65 -3.75 15.15
N ILE A 430 -14.98 -3.24 16.34
CA ILE A 430 -15.38 -1.83 16.52
C ILE A 430 -14.24 -0.89 16.09
N LYS A 431 -13.01 -1.19 16.50
CA LYS A 431 -11.82 -0.44 16.12
C LYS A 431 -11.58 -0.45 14.62
N ALA A 432 -11.71 -1.62 13.98
CA ALA A 432 -11.60 -1.75 12.53
C ALA A 432 -12.60 -0.83 11.81
N VAL A 433 -13.87 -0.91 12.19
CA VAL A 433 -14.94 -0.08 11.63
C VAL A 433 -14.68 1.40 11.89
N LEU A 434 -14.23 1.78 13.09
CA LEU A 434 -13.91 3.16 13.42
C LEU A 434 -12.75 3.70 12.57
N MET A 435 -11.70 2.90 12.33
CA MET A 435 -10.58 3.28 11.46
C MET A 435 -11.03 3.43 10.00
N LEU A 436 -11.88 2.52 9.50
CA LEU A 436 -12.45 2.63 8.16
C LEU A 436 -13.32 3.89 7.99
N LEU A 437 -14.19 4.17 8.97
CA LEU A 437 -15.02 5.38 8.97
C LEU A 437 -14.17 6.64 9.06
N LEU A 438 -13.16 6.67 9.93
CA LEU A 438 -12.26 7.81 10.06
C LEU A 438 -11.51 8.08 8.75
N GLY A 439 -10.97 7.04 8.11
CA GLY A 439 -10.31 7.17 6.81
C GLY A 439 -11.25 7.68 5.72
N ALA A 440 -12.47 7.15 5.64
CA ALA A 440 -13.48 7.62 4.69
C ALA A 440 -13.88 9.09 4.92
N VAL A 441 -14.05 9.52 6.17
CA VAL A 441 -14.35 10.91 6.52
C VAL A 441 -13.20 11.84 6.13
N ILE A 442 -11.95 11.45 6.39
CA ILE A 442 -10.78 12.23 5.96
C ILE A 442 -10.73 12.31 4.43
N ALA A 443 -10.95 11.20 3.70
CA ALA A 443 -11.01 11.22 2.24
C ALA A 443 -12.08 12.21 1.74
N ALA A 444 -13.30 12.11 2.25
CA ALA A 444 -14.42 12.95 1.80
C ALA A 444 -14.20 14.43 2.13
N ALA A 445 -13.56 14.75 3.27
CA ALA A 445 -13.32 16.12 3.69
C ALA A 445 -12.13 16.80 2.99
N PHE A 446 -11.14 16.03 2.50
CA PHE A 446 -9.92 16.61 1.91
C PHE A 446 -9.71 16.29 0.44
N ALA A 447 -10.59 15.50 -0.19
CA ALA A 447 -10.56 15.26 -1.63
C ALA A 447 -10.83 16.53 -2.44
N ASP A 448 -11.89 17.28 -2.13
CA ASP A 448 -12.28 18.50 -2.86
C ASP A 448 -11.20 19.59 -2.75
N PRO A 449 -10.70 19.94 -1.55
CA PRO A 449 -9.64 20.94 -1.42
C PRO A 449 -8.33 20.52 -2.10
N LEU A 450 -8.04 19.22 -2.20
CA LEU A 450 -6.87 18.73 -2.92
C LEU A 450 -7.03 18.91 -4.44
N VAL A 451 -8.22 18.61 -4.97
CA VAL A 451 -8.54 18.81 -6.39
C VAL A 451 -8.46 20.30 -6.74
N ASP A 452 -9.04 21.17 -5.91
CA ASP A 452 -8.94 22.63 -6.07
C ASP A 452 -7.49 23.12 -6.01
N ALA A 453 -6.68 22.58 -5.11
CA ALA A 453 -5.27 22.97 -5.02
C ALA A 453 -4.47 22.57 -6.27
N VAL A 454 -4.81 21.43 -6.90
CA VAL A 454 -4.22 21.00 -8.17
C VAL A 454 -4.66 21.91 -9.32
N ASP A 455 -5.94 22.26 -9.38
CA ASP A 455 -6.50 23.16 -10.40
C ASP A 455 -5.89 24.56 -10.31
N ASN A 456 -5.86 25.15 -9.11
CA ASN A 456 -5.21 26.45 -8.88
C ASN A 456 -3.69 26.41 -9.09
N PHE A 457 -3.02 25.27 -8.87
CA PHE A 457 -1.60 25.11 -9.21
C PHE A 457 -1.38 25.07 -10.72
N SER A 458 -2.27 24.40 -11.45
CA SER A 458 -2.27 24.38 -12.92
C SER A 458 -2.39 25.78 -13.47
N ASP A 459 -3.35 26.57 -12.98
CA ASP A 459 -3.55 27.96 -13.42
C ASP A 459 -2.32 28.84 -13.15
N ALA A 460 -1.73 28.70 -11.95
CA ALA A 460 -0.56 29.48 -11.55
C ALA A 460 0.73 29.12 -12.29
N THR A 461 0.85 27.89 -12.82
CA THR A 461 2.07 27.40 -13.49
C THR A 461 1.92 27.20 -14.99
N SER A 462 0.69 27.29 -15.50
CA SER A 462 0.32 26.90 -16.87
C SER A 462 0.68 25.45 -17.22
N ILE A 463 0.84 24.59 -16.22
CA ILE A 463 1.04 23.14 -16.39
C ILE A 463 -0.33 22.49 -16.31
N PRO A 464 -0.75 21.67 -17.29
CA PRO A 464 -2.07 21.05 -17.28
C PRO A 464 -2.31 20.16 -16.05
N THR A 465 -3.54 20.23 -15.50
CA THR A 465 -3.98 19.51 -14.29
C THR A 465 -3.69 18.00 -14.37
N PHE A 466 -3.87 17.38 -15.54
CA PHE A 466 -3.54 15.97 -15.79
C PHE A 466 -2.09 15.61 -15.39
N PHE A 467 -1.08 16.41 -15.80
CA PHE A 467 0.32 16.07 -15.52
C PHE A 467 0.65 16.18 -14.03
N ILE A 468 0.07 17.19 -13.38
CA ILE A 468 0.22 17.39 -11.95
C ILE A 468 -0.42 16.22 -11.20
N SER A 469 -1.64 15.84 -11.57
CA SER A 469 -2.35 14.74 -10.93
C SER A 469 -1.70 13.38 -11.19
N PHE A 470 -1.24 13.10 -12.41
CA PHE A 470 -0.55 11.87 -12.80
C PHE A 470 0.72 11.61 -11.99
N ILE A 471 1.43 12.68 -11.60
CA ILE A 471 2.66 12.56 -10.82
C ILE A 471 2.36 12.64 -9.33
N ALA A 472 1.72 13.71 -8.86
CA ALA A 472 1.67 14.05 -7.45
C ALA A 472 0.66 13.20 -6.64
N LEU A 473 -0.53 12.96 -7.19
CA LEU A 473 -1.61 12.30 -6.43
C LEU A 473 -1.34 10.82 -6.14
N PRO A 474 -0.79 10.01 -7.08
CA PRO A 474 -0.43 8.64 -6.79
C PRO A 474 0.59 8.50 -5.63
N PHE A 475 1.50 9.47 -5.46
CA PHE A 475 2.40 9.45 -4.29
C PHE A 475 1.64 9.66 -2.97
N ALA A 476 0.54 10.42 -2.97
CA ALA A 476 -0.29 10.58 -1.79
C ALA A 476 -1.10 9.31 -1.49
N THR A 477 -1.76 8.75 -2.50
CA THR A 477 -2.75 7.67 -2.27
C THR A 477 -2.13 6.28 -2.25
N ASN A 478 -1.10 6.00 -3.06
CA ASN A 478 -0.49 4.66 -3.15
C ASN A 478 0.84 4.52 -2.39
N SER A 479 1.31 5.53 -1.65
CA SER A 479 2.62 5.44 -0.98
C SER A 479 2.68 4.40 0.13
N SER A 480 1.58 4.17 0.86
CA SER A 480 1.51 3.11 1.88
C SER A 480 1.66 1.72 1.26
N GLU A 481 1.02 1.49 0.11
CA GLU A 481 1.15 0.27 -0.69
C GLU A 481 2.53 0.14 -1.34
N ALA A 482 3.09 1.22 -1.86
CA ALA A 482 4.41 1.24 -2.47
C ALA A 482 5.51 0.85 -1.48
N VAL A 483 5.47 1.45 -0.28
CA VAL A 483 6.45 1.20 0.78
C VAL A 483 6.32 -0.23 1.29
N SER A 484 5.10 -0.73 1.52
CA SER A 484 4.88 -2.10 1.97
C SER A 484 5.35 -3.12 0.93
N ALA A 485 5.07 -2.89 -0.36
CA ALA A 485 5.54 -3.71 -1.48
C ALA A 485 7.07 -3.79 -1.54
N ILE A 486 7.76 -2.64 -1.43
CA ILE A 486 9.23 -2.58 -1.47
C ILE A 486 9.86 -3.28 -0.26
N ILE A 487 9.33 -3.06 0.95
CA ILE A 487 9.77 -3.75 2.18
C ILE A 487 9.56 -5.26 2.07
N PHE A 488 8.48 -5.69 1.42
CA PHE A 488 8.21 -7.10 1.25
C PHE A 488 9.12 -7.75 0.19
N ALA A 489 9.37 -7.04 -0.90
CA ALA A 489 10.33 -7.45 -1.93
C ALA A 489 11.76 -7.56 -1.37
N SER A 490 12.16 -6.67 -0.44
CA SER A 490 13.51 -6.65 0.15
C SER A 490 13.89 -7.90 0.93
N ARG A 491 12.93 -8.78 1.20
CA ARG A 491 13.14 -10.07 1.86
C ARG A 491 13.76 -11.14 0.96
N LYS A 492 13.91 -10.86 -0.34
CA LYS A 492 14.70 -11.70 -1.27
C LYS A 492 14.31 -13.18 -1.27
N SER A 493 13.01 -13.45 -1.22
CA SER A 493 12.45 -14.81 -1.29
C SER A 493 11.46 -14.91 -2.42
N LYS A 494 11.42 -16.07 -3.10
CA LYS A 494 10.42 -16.37 -4.13
C LYS A 494 8.99 -16.18 -3.62
N ARG A 495 8.73 -16.57 -2.37
CA ARG A 495 7.40 -16.45 -1.76
C ARG A 495 7.01 -14.98 -1.56
N THR A 496 7.95 -14.16 -1.10
CA THR A 496 7.68 -12.74 -0.84
C THR A 496 7.52 -11.97 -2.14
N ALA A 497 8.39 -12.21 -3.11
CA ALA A 497 8.28 -11.63 -4.45
C ALA A 497 6.95 -11.97 -5.13
N SER A 498 6.56 -13.25 -5.13
CA SER A 498 5.31 -13.69 -5.78
C SER A 498 4.08 -12.99 -5.20
N LEU A 499 4.06 -12.83 -3.88
CA LEU A 499 3.01 -12.10 -3.16
C LEU A 499 3.03 -10.61 -3.52
N THR A 500 4.18 -9.93 -3.46
CA THR A 500 4.30 -8.51 -3.84
C THR A 500 3.77 -8.25 -5.25
N PHE A 501 4.22 -9.03 -6.24
CA PHE A 501 3.79 -8.80 -7.62
C PHE A 501 2.31 -9.14 -7.83
N SER A 502 1.79 -10.18 -7.18
CA SER A 502 0.35 -10.49 -7.21
C SER A 502 -0.50 -9.39 -6.57
N GLU A 503 -0.04 -8.78 -5.48
CA GLU A 503 -0.70 -7.63 -4.85
C GLU A 503 -0.68 -6.41 -5.77
N LEU A 504 0.46 -6.07 -6.39
CA LEU A 504 0.57 -4.96 -7.35
C LEU A 504 -0.37 -5.15 -8.56
N TYR A 505 -0.42 -6.35 -9.16
CA TYR A 505 -1.33 -6.62 -10.28
C TYR A 505 -2.81 -6.60 -9.84
N GLY A 506 -3.10 -7.03 -8.62
CA GLY A 506 -4.43 -6.93 -8.01
C GLY A 506 -4.85 -5.47 -7.80
N ALA A 507 -3.96 -4.63 -7.27
CA ALA A 507 -4.19 -3.20 -7.08
C ALA A 507 -4.47 -2.50 -8.41
N VAL A 508 -3.68 -2.76 -9.45
CA VAL A 508 -3.95 -2.22 -10.79
C VAL A 508 -5.28 -2.73 -11.37
N THR A 509 -5.60 -4.00 -11.18
CA THR A 509 -6.91 -4.54 -11.61
C THR A 509 -8.06 -3.80 -10.93
N MET A 510 -7.94 -3.54 -9.63
CA MET A 510 -8.94 -2.80 -8.87
C MET A 510 -9.05 -1.35 -9.30
N ASN A 511 -7.92 -0.64 -9.47
CA ASN A 511 -7.93 0.73 -9.98
C ASN A 511 -8.60 0.78 -11.37
N ASN A 512 -8.20 -0.11 -12.27
CA ASN A 512 -8.76 -0.17 -13.62
C ASN A 512 -10.27 -0.48 -13.65
N LEU A 513 -10.80 -1.32 -12.77
CA LEU A 513 -12.21 -1.68 -12.78
C LEU A 513 -13.08 -0.74 -11.93
N LEU A 514 -12.68 -0.47 -10.68
CA LEU A 514 -13.44 0.36 -9.74
C LEU A 514 -13.39 1.84 -10.15
N CYS A 515 -12.18 2.38 -10.29
CA CYS A 515 -12.02 3.82 -10.54
C CYS A 515 -12.52 4.20 -11.94
N LEU A 516 -12.32 3.35 -12.96
CA LEU A 516 -12.94 3.56 -14.28
C LEU A 516 -14.47 3.49 -14.21
N SER A 517 -15.05 2.55 -13.47
CA SER A 517 -16.52 2.46 -13.34
C SER A 517 -17.09 3.72 -12.69
N VAL A 518 -16.43 4.24 -11.64
CA VAL A 518 -16.81 5.51 -11.00
C VAL A 518 -16.67 6.67 -11.98
N PHE A 519 -15.57 6.74 -12.72
CA PHE A 519 -15.33 7.76 -13.74
C PHE A 519 -16.38 7.76 -14.86
N LEU A 520 -16.66 6.59 -15.45
CA LEU A 520 -17.66 6.44 -16.52
C LEU A 520 -19.07 6.75 -16.01
N ALA A 521 -19.39 6.37 -14.77
CA ALA A 521 -20.67 6.70 -14.15
C ALA A 521 -20.84 8.22 -13.98
N LEU A 522 -19.77 8.93 -13.58
CA LEU A 522 -19.79 10.40 -13.49
C LEU A 522 -19.99 11.04 -14.84
N VAL A 523 -19.20 10.64 -15.85
CA VAL A 523 -19.30 11.19 -17.20
C VAL A 523 -20.70 10.99 -17.77
N TYR A 524 -21.29 9.81 -17.58
CA TYR A 524 -22.64 9.49 -18.05
C TYR A 524 -23.73 10.27 -17.29
N LEU A 525 -23.69 10.30 -15.96
CA LEU A 525 -24.75 10.91 -15.13
C LEU A 525 -24.72 12.45 -15.17
N ARG A 526 -23.54 13.06 -15.24
CA ARG A 526 -23.37 14.52 -15.37
C ARG A 526 -23.40 14.99 -16.83
N GLY A 527 -23.42 14.05 -17.78
CA GLY A 527 -23.38 14.33 -19.21
C GLY A 527 -22.12 15.10 -19.63
N LEU A 528 -20.97 14.76 -19.03
CA LEU A 528 -19.67 15.34 -19.35
C LEU A 528 -19.20 14.85 -20.72
N THR A 529 -18.30 15.61 -21.35
CA THR A 529 -17.69 15.18 -22.60
C THR A 529 -16.54 14.22 -22.30
N TRP A 530 -16.43 13.18 -23.11
CA TRP A 530 -15.28 12.27 -23.10
C TRP A 530 -14.21 12.79 -24.06
N ASP A 531 -13.11 13.30 -23.51
CA ASP A 531 -11.97 13.91 -24.18
C ASP A 531 -10.61 13.37 -23.68
N PHE A 532 -10.62 12.16 -23.10
CA PHE A 532 -9.47 11.55 -22.42
C PHE A 532 -8.79 10.41 -23.22
N SER A 533 -8.65 10.60 -24.54
CA SER A 533 -8.18 9.54 -25.45
C SER A 533 -6.73 9.15 -25.19
N ALA A 534 -5.85 10.15 -25.11
CA ALA A 534 -4.41 9.96 -24.98
C ALA A 534 -4.05 9.32 -23.64
N GLU A 535 -4.72 9.75 -22.58
CA GLU A 535 -4.57 9.24 -21.22
C GLU A 535 -4.94 7.76 -21.14
N VAL A 536 -6.09 7.40 -21.73
CA VAL A 536 -6.51 6.00 -21.78
C VAL A 536 -5.56 5.18 -22.65
N LEU A 537 -5.06 5.71 -23.76
CA LEU A 537 -4.11 4.98 -24.62
C LEU A 537 -2.84 4.62 -23.84
N VAL A 538 -2.34 5.53 -23.02
CA VAL A 538 -1.18 5.27 -22.16
C VAL A 538 -1.45 4.12 -21.20
N ILE A 539 -2.61 4.09 -20.54
CA ILE A 539 -3.01 2.96 -19.68
C ILE A 539 -3.03 1.67 -20.49
N LEU A 540 -3.65 1.66 -21.68
CA LEU A 540 -3.70 0.49 -22.56
C LEU A 540 -2.30 -0.04 -22.86
N ILE A 541 -1.39 0.82 -23.32
CA ILE A 541 -0.04 0.44 -23.71
C ILE A 541 0.72 -0.15 -22.53
N VAL A 542 0.77 0.56 -21.39
CA VAL A 542 1.56 0.12 -20.24
C VAL A 542 0.99 -1.16 -19.65
N CYS A 543 -0.33 -1.27 -19.47
CA CYS A 543 -0.96 -2.47 -18.93
C CYS A 543 -0.81 -3.68 -19.86
N ILE A 544 -0.91 -3.51 -21.19
CA ILE A 544 -0.73 -4.61 -22.15
C ILE A 544 0.74 -5.04 -22.20
N VAL A 545 1.69 -4.11 -22.27
CA VAL A 545 3.13 -4.44 -22.33
C VAL A 545 3.58 -5.14 -21.05
N MET A 546 3.29 -4.55 -19.88
CA MET A 546 3.67 -5.15 -18.60
C MET A 546 2.87 -6.42 -18.30
N GLY A 547 1.58 -6.43 -18.63
CA GLY A 547 0.70 -7.59 -18.48
C GLY A 547 1.15 -8.77 -19.32
N ALA A 548 1.46 -8.57 -20.61
CA ALA A 548 1.99 -9.61 -21.48
C ALA A 548 3.35 -10.12 -20.97
N PHE A 549 4.26 -9.20 -20.64
CA PHE A 549 5.59 -9.55 -20.13
C PHE A 549 5.50 -10.44 -18.88
N ALA A 550 4.67 -10.06 -17.90
CA ALA A 550 4.47 -10.81 -16.66
C ALA A 550 3.60 -12.08 -16.81
N SER A 551 2.77 -12.16 -17.84
CA SER A 551 1.91 -13.32 -18.10
C SER A 551 2.66 -14.55 -18.61
N PHE A 552 3.81 -14.34 -19.26
CA PHE A 552 4.62 -15.39 -19.87
C PHE A 552 5.98 -15.61 -19.16
N SER A 553 6.32 -14.76 -18.20
CA SER A 553 7.60 -14.82 -17.49
C SER A 553 7.40 -15.03 -16.00
N THR A 554 8.03 -16.07 -15.45
CA THR A 554 8.09 -16.34 -14.00
C THR A 554 9.38 -15.83 -13.36
N THR A 555 10.35 -15.36 -14.16
CA THR A 555 11.62 -14.82 -13.67
C THR A 555 11.90 -13.48 -14.35
N PHE A 556 12.01 -12.43 -13.55
CA PHE A 556 12.29 -11.07 -13.97
C PHE A 556 13.77 -10.76 -13.73
N ARG A 557 14.55 -10.66 -14.81
CA ARG A 557 15.97 -10.30 -14.75
C ARG A 557 16.13 -8.82 -14.46
N LEU A 558 17.24 -8.41 -13.87
CA LEU A 558 17.44 -7.01 -13.46
C LEU A 558 17.26 -5.99 -14.60
N TRP A 559 17.64 -6.31 -15.86
CA TRP A 559 17.44 -5.38 -16.99
C TRP A 559 15.97 -4.98 -17.21
N THR A 560 15.00 -5.79 -16.77
CA THR A 560 13.58 -5.52 -16.96
C THR A 560 13.12 -4.31 -16.15
N CYS A 561 13.81 -3.98 -15.04
CA CYS A 561 13.51 -2.77 -14.29
C CYS A 561 13.81 -1.50 -15.11
N SER A 562 14.79 -1.55 -16.01
CA SER A 562 15.12 -0.42 -16.88
C SER A 562 13.99 -0.14 -17.88
N VAL A 563 13.39 -1.20 -18.44
CA VAL A 563 12.19 -1.06 -19.29
C VAL A 563 11.03 -0.49 -18.50
N ALA A 564 10.76 -1.02 -17.31
CA ALA A 564 9.69 -0.53 -16.46
C ALA A 564 9.87 0.95 -16.12
N PHE A 565 11.06 1.39 -15.70
CA PHE A 565 11.32 2.79 -15.39
C PHE A 565 11.26 3.71 -16.60
N LEU A 566 11.65 3.26 -17.80
CA LEU A 566 11.54 4.05 -19.03
C LEU A 566 10.10 4.22 -19.50
N LEU A 567 9.20 3.27 -19.20
CA LEU A 567 7.78 3.37 -19.56
C LEU A 567 7.07 4.52 -18.84
N TYR A 568 7.49 4.90 -17.63
CA TYR A 568 6.87 6.01 -16.88
C TYR A 568 7.06 7.38 -17.57
N PRO A 569 8.28 7.89 -17.83
CA PRO A 569 8.46 9.14 -18.56
C PRO A 569 8.02 9.03 -20.03
N PHE A 570 8.11 7.84 -20.64
CA PHE A 570 7.55 7.62 -21.98
C PHE A 570 6.04 7.87 -22.02
N SER A 571 5.31 7.42 -20.98
CA SER A 571 3.87 7.65 -20.84
C SER A 571 3.53 9.14 -20.83
N LEU A 572 4.24 9.92 -20.02
CA LEU A 572 4.06 11.37 -19.94
C LEU A 572 4.39 12.07 -21.26
N ALA A 573 5.50 11.69 -21.90
CA ALA A 573 5.89 12.25 -23.19
C ALA A 573 4.87 11.90 -24.28
N LEU A 574 4.30 10.70 -24.25
CA LEU A 574 3.31 10.25 -25.21
C LEU A 574 2.02 11.08 -25.09
N VAL A 575 1.48 11.28 -23.87
CA VAL A 575 0.31 12.17 -23.67
C VAL A 575 0.62 13.58 -24.17
N TYR A 576 1.79 14.13 -23.80
CA TYR A 576 2.17 15.47 -24.22
C TYR A 576 2.20 15.64 -25.76
N VAL A 577 2.77 14.68 -26.48
CA VAL A 577 2.81 14.70 -27.94
C VAL A 577 1.41 14.56 -28.54
N LEU A 578 0.61 13.62 -28.03
CA LEU A 578 -0.73 13.35 -28.55
C LEU A 578 -1.66 14.55 -28.37
N ASP A 579 -1.70 15.16 -27.18
CA ASP A 579 -2.63 16.24 -26.88
C ASP A 579 -2.16 17.58 -27.42
N TYR A 580 -0.88 17.95 -27.19
CA TYR A 580 -0.41 19.31 -27.47
C TYR A 580 0.18 19.48 -28.87
N ILE A 581 0.65 18.40 -29.51
CA ILE A 581 1.23 18.47 -30.85
C ILE A 581 0.24 17.96 -31.89
N LEU A 582 -0.47 16.86 -31.60
CA LEU A 582 -1.40 16.23 -32.56
C LEU A 582 -2.86 16.61 -32.33
N GLY A 583 -3.22 17.20 -31.19
CA GLY A 583 -4.60 17.60 -30.86
C GLY A 583 -5.54 16.41 -30.70
N TRP A 584 -5.03 15.29 -30.17
CA TRP A 584 -5.73 14.01 -30.08
C TRP A 584 -6.49 13.84 -28.75
N SER A 585 -7.39 14.79 -28.45
CA SER A 585 -8.31 14.75 -27.31
C SER A 585 -9.62 14.01 -27.64
#